data_AF-A6UJ04-F1
#
_entry.id   AF-A6UJ04-F1
#
_cell.length_a   1.000
_cell.length_b   1.000
_cell.length_c   1.000
_cell.angle_alpha   90.00
_cell.angle_beta   90.00
_cell.angle_gamma   90.00
#
_symmetry.space_group_name_H-M   'P 1'
#
loop_
_entity.id
_entity.type
_entity.pdbx_description
1 polymer ?
#
loop_
_entity_poly.entity_id
_entity_poly.type
_entity_poly.pdbx_seq_one_letter_code
_entity_poly.pdbx_strand_id
1 'polypeptide(L)' 'MILTVELEKAEHPGVALCFDREGLDLLIAKLETLRNRPDHMHLMTPSWAGDALNEEKEGGERYEIVKSLRLVRVP' A
#
# COMPACT_ATOMS: atom_id res chain seq x y z
N MET A 1 -9.91 -8.03 -5.40
CA MET A 1 -8.65 -7.47 -4.89
C MET A 1 -8.86 -6.07 -4.35
N ILE A 2 -8.58 -5.93 -3.05
CA ILE A 2 -8.48 -4.68 -2.30
C ILE A 2 -7.08 -4.63 -1.72
N LEU A 3 -6.34 -3.56 -2.01
CA LEU A 3 -5.10 -3.17 -1.35
C LEU A 3 -5.01 -1.64 -1.39
N THR A 4 -5.21 -0.99 -0.25
CA THR A 4 -5.11 0.47 -0.10
C THR A 4 -4.06 0.82 0.92
N VAL A 5 -3.55 2.05 0.81
CA VAL A 5 -2.77 2.69 1.87
C VAL A 5 -3.48 3.96 2.25
N GLU A 6 -3.68 4.14 3.55
CA GLU A 6 -4.51 5.21 4.06
C GLU A 6 -3.83 5.88 5.25
N LEU A 7 -3.96 7.19 5.36
CA LEU A 7 -3.42 7.98 6.44
C LEU A 7 -4.55 8.41 7.37
N GLU A 8 -4.40 8.16 8.67
CA GLU A 8 -5.37 8.62 9.66
C GLU A 8 -5.32 10.14 9.80
N LYS A 9 -6.48 10.79 9.91
CA LYS A 9 -6.59 12.24 10.18
C LYS A 9 -6.48 12.50 11.68
N ALA A 10 -5.26 12.42 12.22
CA ALA A 10 -4.96 12.65 13.64
C ALA A 10 -3.66 13.47 13.84
N GLU A 11 -3.43 13.97 15.05
CA GLU A 11 -2.21 14.71 15.42
C GLU A 11 -0.93 13.85 15.25
N HIS A 12 -1.05 12.56 15.53
CA HIS A 12 -0.02 11.55 15.29
C HIS A 12 -0.62 10.46 14.40
N PRO A 13 -0.61 10.66 13.07
CA PRO A 13 -1.40 9.84 12.17
C PRO A 13 -0.79 8.44 12.01
N GLY A 14 -1.63 7.41 12.15
CA GLY A 14 -1.29 6.04 11.75
C GLY A 14 -1.41 5.86 10.24
N VAL A 15 -0.62 4.93 9.69
CA VAL A 15 -0.80 4.43 8.30
C VAL A 15 -1.51 3.09 8.37
N ALA A 16 -2.65 2.99 7.69
CA ALA A 16 -3.38 1.74 7.52
C ALA A 16 -3.07 1.14 6.14
N LEU A 17 -2.77 -0.16 6.14
CA LEU A 17 -2.73 -1.00 4.95
C LEU A 17 -3.99 -1.86 4.99
N CYS A 18 -4.99 -1.52 4.18
CA CYS A 18 -6.24 -2.28 4.13
C CYS A 18 -6.15 -3.24 2.96
N PHE A 19 -6.51 -4.51 3.17
CA PHE A 19 -6.47 -5.50 2.11
C PHE A 19 -7.49 -6.61 2.30
N ASP A 20 -7.97 -7.14 1.17
CA ASP A 20 -8.66 -8.43 1.12
C ASP A 20 -7.63 -9.58 0.95
N ARG A 21 -8.12 -10.80 0.78
CA ARG A 21 -7.25 -11.97 0.61
C ARG A 21 -6.34 -11.86 -0.63
N GLU A 22 -6.89 -11.40 -1.76
CA GLU A 22 -6.12 -11.27 -3.00
C GLU A 22 -5.08 -10.14 -2.89
N GLY A 23 -5.41 -9.04 -2.23
CA GLY A 23 -4.48 -7.93 -1.97
C GLY A 23 -3.34 -8.34 -1.04
N LEU A 24 -3.63 -9.18 -0.04
CA LEU A 24 -2.59 -9.78 0.81
C LEU A 24 -1.63 -10.66 0.00
N ASP A 25 -2.17 -11.50 -0.89
CA ASP A 25 -1.34 -12.36 -1.75
C ASP A 25 -0.41 -11.52 -2.66
N LEU A 26 -0.91 -10.42 -3.23
CA LEU A 26 -0.10 -9.46 -3.99
C LEU A 26 1.00 -8.84 -3.12
N LEU A 27 0.65 -8.34 -1.94
CA LEU A 27 1.61 -7.70 -1.02
C LEU A 27 2.73 -8.67 -0.62
N ILE A 28 2.39 -9.92 -0.31
CA ILE A 28 3.38 -10.96 0.01
C ILE A 28 4.31 -11.19 -1.18
N ALA A 29 3.79 -11.31 -2.41
CA ALA A 29 4.63 -11.53 -3.59
C ALA A 29 5.62 -10.36 -3.83
N LYS A 30 5.19 -9.12 -3.58
CA LYS A 30 6.04 -7.92 -3.63
C LYS A 30 7.14 -7.96 -2.57
N LEU A 31 6.80 -8.33 -1.34
CA LEU A 31 7.77 -8.46 -0.24
C LEU A 31 8.76 -9.61 -0.48
N GLU A 32 8.31 -10.76 -1.00
CA GLU A 32 9.18 -11.89 -1.35
C GLU A 32 10.18 -11.54 -2.47
N THR A 33 9.78 -10.67 -3.42
CA THR A 33 10.70 -10.14 -4.43
C THR A 33 11.84 -9.35 -3.77
N LEU A 34 11.51 -8.48 -2.80
CA LEU A 34 12.51 -7.71 -2.05
C LEU A 34 13.36 -8.60 -1.13
N ARG A 35 12.76 -9.61 -0.49
CA ARG A 35 13.49 -10.55 0.39
C ARG A 35 14.75 -11.12 -0.28
N ASN A 36 14.69 -11.39 -1.58
CA ASN A 36 15.79 -12.00 -2.32
C ASN A 36 16.78 -11.00 -2.93
N ARG A 37 16.44 -9.70 -3.03
CA ARG A 37 17.30 -8.66 -3.60
C ARG A 37 17.13 -7.32 -2.88
N PRO A 38 18.19 -6.74 -2.27
CA PRO A 38 18.13 -5.39 -1.72
C PRO A 38 17.77 -4.39 -2.82
N ASP A 39 16.59 -3.77 -2.70
CA ASP A 39 16.05 -2.79 -3.64
C ASP A 39 14.85 -2.06 -2.99
N HIS A 40 14.12 -1.30 -3.80
CA HIS A 40 12.85 -0.69 -3.47
C HIS A 40 11.84 -0.87 -4.60
N MET A 41 10.57 -0.71 -4.26
CA MET A 41 9.48 -0.68 -5.24
C MET A 41 8.40 0.30 -4.82
N HIS A 42 7.68 0.81 -5.82
CA HIS A 42 6.55 1.70 -5.63
C HIS A 42 5.27 0.94 -6.00
N LEU A 43 4.33 0.89 -5.07
CA LEU A 43 2.96 0.48 -5.33
C LEU A 43 2.14 1.77 -5.46
N MET A 44 1.40 1.93 -6.55
CA MET A 44 0.68 3.16 -6.85
C MET A 44 -0.74 2.86 -7.32
N THR A 45 -1.62 3.85 -7.16
CA THR A 45 -2.98 3.81 -7.69
C THR A 45 -3.03 4.12 -9.19
N PRO A 46 -4.13 3.77 -9.89
CA PRO A 46 -4.35 4.12 -11.30
C PRO A 46 -4.14 5.59 -11.66
N SER A 47 -4.60 6.53 -10.82
CA SER A 47 -4.37 7.98 -11.03
C SER A 47 -2.90 8.39 -11.01
N TRP A 48 -2.00 7.52 -10.51
CA TRP A 48 -0.55 7.70 -10.49
C TRP A 48 0.16 6.67 -11.38
N ALA A 49 -0.55 6.16 -12.40
CA ALA A 49 -0.04 5.21 -13.40
C ALA A 49 0.47 3.88 -12.81
N GLY A 50 -0.06 3.47 -11.65
CA GLY A 50 0.12 2.13 -11.10
C GLY A 50 -1.16 1.30 -11.16
N ASP A 51 -1.03 0.00 -10.85
CA ASP A 51 -2.13 -0.96 -10.84
C ASP A 51 -2.19 -1.79 -9.54
N ALA A 52 -1.31 -1.49 -8.58
CA ALA A 52 -1.14 -2.28 -7.38
C ALA A 52 -2.01 -1.83 -6.21
N LEU A 53 -2.38 -0.55 -6.15
CA LEU A 53 -3.24 0.02 -5.10
C LEU A 53 -4.61 0.42 -5.66
N ASN A 54 -5.66 0.23 -4.87
CA ASN A 54 -7.01 0.69 -5.20
C ASN A 54 -7.20 2.18 -4.84
N GLU A 55 -8.12 2.86 -5.55
CA GLU A 55 -8.40 4.30 -5.33
C GLU A 55 -9.53 4.56 -4.33
N GLU A 56 -10.36 3.54 -4.11
CA GLU A 56 -11.48 3.60 -3.18
C GLU A 56 -10.95 3.31 -1.76
N LYS A 57 -11.33 4.16 -0.81
CA LYS A 57 -10.86 4.11 0.57
C LYS A 57 -11.73 3.17 1.41
N GLU A 58 -11.11 2.34 2.23
CA GLU A 58 -11.76 1.31 3.06
C GLU A 58 -11.83 1.70 4.56
N GLY A 59 -10.91 2.50 5.07
CA GLY A 59 -10.81 2.87 6.50
C GLY A 59 -11.90 3.84 7.01
N GLY A 60 -12.84 4.23 6.16
CA GLY A 60 -13.93 5.14 6.51
C GLY A 60 -13.49 6.60 6.71
N GLU A 61 -14.37 7.46 7.21
CA GLU A 61 -14.21 8.93 7.20
C GLU A 61 -12.93 9.47 7.88
N ARG A 62 -12.42 8.73 8.87
CA ARG A 62 -11.23 9.11 9.64
C ARG A 62 -9.93 9.02 8.84
N TYR A 63 -9.96 8.38 7.68
CA TYR A 63 -8.78 8.16 6.87
C TYR A 63 -8.85 8.93 5.54
N GLU A 64 -7.68 9.15 4.95
CA GLU A 64 -7.51 9.65 3.58
C GLU A 64 -6.63 8.70 2.76
N ILE A 65 -6.93 8.59 1.46
CA ILE A 65 -6.22 7.67 0.57
C ILE A 65 -4.83 8.20 0.25
N VAL A 66 -3.82 7.32 0.34
CA VAL A 66 -2.45 7.57 -0.09
C VAL A 66 -2.23 6.89 -1.44
N LYS A 67 -1.80 7.67 -2.43
CA LYS A 67 -1.71 7.20 -3.83
C LYS A 67 -0.44 6.41 -4.14
N SER A 68 0.53 6.39 -3.22
CA SER A 68 1.83 5.76 -3.41
C SER A 68 2.36 5.18 -2.10
N LEU A 69 2.72 3.90 -2.11
CA LEU A 69 3.46 3.23 -1.06
C LEU A 69 4.84 2.83 -1.57
N ARG A 70 5.88 3.22 -0.85
CA ARG A 70 7.25 2.80 -1.14
C ARG A 70 7.67 1.66 -0.21
N LEU A 71 7.90 0.49 -0.76
CA LEU A 71 8.50 -0.63 -0.05
C LEU A 71 10.02 -0.60 -0.28
N VAL A 72 10.81 -0.69 0.79
CA VAL A 72 12.26 -0.62 0.72
C VAL A 72 12.84 -1.75 1.55
N ARG A 73 13.68 -2.59 0.94
CA ARG A 73 14.55 -3.49 1.70
C ARG A 73 15.86 -2.77 2.00
N VAL A 74 16.11 -2.60 3.30
CA VAL A 74 17.40 -2.14 3.81
C VAL A 74 18.40 -3.31 3.88
N PRO A 75 19.72 -3.05 3.89
CA PRO A 75 20.77 -4.07 3.97
C PRO A 75 20.62 -5.02 5.17
#